data_AF-G8QSX3-F1
#
_entry.id   AF-G8QSX3-F1
#
_cell.length_a   1.000
_cell.length_b   1.000
_cell.length_c   1.000
_cell.angle_alpha   90.00
_cell.angle_beta   90.00
_cell.angle_gamma   90.00
#
_symmetry.space_group_name_H-M   'P 1'
#
loop_
_entity.id
_entity.type
_entity.pdbx_description
1 polymer ?
#
loop_
_entity_poly.entity_id
_entity_poly.type
_entity_poly.pdbx_seq_one_letter_code
_entity_poly.pdbx_strand_id
1 'polypeptide(L)'
;MATRNEWRKDQNALTRDILERVDSIAFSFDLSGRNKGCTLNHLDGSYGYITLQDALSGDWRVFDYTTDEVLATYNSISAVIKGGWKVST
;
A
#
# COMPACT_ATOMS: atom_id res chain seq x y z
N MET A 1 -18.19 18.62 5.00
CA MET A 1 -16.81 18.21 5.33
C MET A 1 -16.86 16.74 5.74
N ALA A 2 -16.47 15.84 4.85
CA ALA A 2 -16.36 14.43 5.22
C ALA A 2 -15.29 14.32 6.32
N THR A 3 -15.66 13.78 7.47
CA THR A 3 -14.68 13.34 8.47
C THR A 3 -13.67 12.47 7.74
N ARG A 4 -12.40 12.88 7.73
CA ARG A 4 -11.32 12.07 7.18
C ARG A 4 -11.31 10.80 8.03
N ASN A 5 -11.96 9.74 7.55
CA ASN A 5 -11.87 8.46 8.21
C ASN A 5 -10.38 8.12 8.24
N GLU A 6 -9.82 7.83 9.39
CA GLU A 6 -8.42 7.38 9.49
C GLU A 6 -8.45 5.90 9.89
N TRP A 7 -7.49 5.14 9.38
CA TRP A 7 -7.32 3.77 9.85
C TRP A 7 -6.95 3.75 11.33
N ARG A 8 -7.26 2.64 12.01
CA ARG A 8 -6.91 2.47 13.41
C ARG A 8 -5.39 2.51 13.61
N LYS A 9 -4.95 2.92 14.81
CA LYS A 9 -3.52 3.13 15.11
C LYS A 9 -2.68 1.86 14.94
N ASP A 10 -3.22 0.70 15.30
CA ASP A 10 -2.63 -0.61 15.10
C ASP A 10 -2.47 -0.95 13.61
N GLN A 11 -3.49 -0.67 12.79
CA GLN A 11 -3.44 -0.87 11.33
C GLN A 11 -2.37 0.02 10.67
N ASN A 12 -2.25 1.27 11.13
CA ASN A 12 -1.20 2.19 10.68
C ASN A 12 0.19 1.73 11.11
N ALA A 13 0.34 1.22 12.34
CA ALA A 13 1.60 0.70 12.85
C ALA A 13 2.05 -0.55 12.08
N LEU A 14 1.13 -1.49 11.83
CA LEU A 14 1.41 -2.70 11.05
C LEU A 14 1.78 -2.36 9.60
N THR A 15 1.02 -1.45 8.97
CA THR A 15 1.32 -0.96 7.62
C THR A 15 2.72 -0.36 7.56
N ARG A 16 3.09 0.46 8.55
CA ARG A 16 4.43 1.02 8.63
C ARG A 16 5.50 -0.07 8.74
N ASP A 17 5.35 -1.00 9.68
CA ASP A 17 6.33 -2.06 9.91
C ASP A 17 6.55 -2.94 8.66
N ILE A 18 5.47 -3.32 7.98
CA ILE A 18 5.53 -4.11 6.74
C ILE A 18 6.25 -3.37 5.61
N LEU A 19 5.91 -2.10 5.39
CA LEU A 19 6.51 -1.30 4.33
C LEU A 19 7.96 -0.92 4.64
N GLU A 20 8.30 -0.62 5.90
CA GLU A 20 9.66 -0.30 6.33
C GLU A 20 10.61 -1.50 6.20
N ARG A 21 10.12 -2.69 6.55
CA ARG A 21 10.91 -3.93 6.45
C ARG A 21 10.93 -4.52 5.05
N VAL A 22 10.03 -4.04 4.17
CA VAL A 22 9.75 -4.67 2.88
C VAL A 22 9.49 -6.17 3.09
N ASP A 23 8.52 -6.47 3.95
CA ASP A 23 8.25 -7.84 4.40
C ASP A 23 7.99 -8.78 3.21
N SER A 24 8.81 -9.84 3.12
CA SER A 24 8.81 -10.71 1.94
C SER A 24 7.51 -11.49 1.74
N ILE A 25 6.74 -11.72 2.80
CA ILE A 25 5.43 -12.39 2.73
C ILE A 25 4.39 -11.39 2.23
N ALA A 26 4.37 -10.17 2.77
CA ALA A 26 3.45 -9.13 2.30
C ALA A 26 3.71 -8.72 0.84
N PHE A 27 4.97 -8.75 0.40
CA PHE A 27 5.37 -8.50 -0.99
C PHE A 27 5.41 -9.77 -1.86
N SER A 28 5.04 -10.93 -1.31
CA SER A 28 5.09 -12.18 -2.07
C SER A 28 4.05 -12.16 -3.19
N PHE A 29 4.56 -12.35 -4.41
CA PHE A 29 3.74 -12.46 -5.61
C PHE A 29 3.00 -13.79 -5.58
N ASP A 30 1.73 -13.72 -5.95
CA ASP A 30 0.88 -14.87 -6.17
C ASP A 30 1.34 -15.54 -7.48
N LEU A 31 1.49 -16.87 -7.45
CA LEU A 31 1.85 -17.68 -8.62
C LEU A 31 0.82 -17.59 -9.75
N SER A 32 -0.38 -17.08 -9.49
CA SER A 32 -1.39 -16.74 -10.51
C SER A 32 -1.01 -15.51 -11.37
N GLY A 33 0.01 -14.76 -10.96
CA GLY A 33 0.47 -13.55 -11.64
C GLY A 33 -0.38 -12.30 -11.39
N ARG A 34 -1.43 -12.39 -10.57
CA ARG A 34 -2.28 -11.22 -10.22
C ARG A 34 -1.71 -10.36 -9.10
N ASN A 35 -1.06 -10.95 -8.11
CA ASN A 35 -0.44 -10.15 -7.05
C ASN A 35 0.93 -9.63 -7.52
N LYS A 36 1.00 -8.32 -7.76
CA LYS A 36 2.18 -7.62 -8.29
C LYS A 36 2.99 -6.90 -7.20
N GLY A 37 2.65 -7.11 -5.93
CA GLY A 37 3.43 -6.60 -4.81
C GLY A 37 2.66 -6.63 -3.48
N CYS A 38 2.90 -5.62 -2.63
CA CYS A 38 2.18 -5.46 -1.38
C CYS A 38 0.83 -4.81 -1.63
N THR A 39 -0.26 -5.52 -1.35
CA THR A 39 -1.62 -5.01 -1.59
C THR A 39 -2.08 -4.08 -0.48
N LEU A 40 -2.88 -3.07 -0.83
CA LEU A 40 -3.36 -2.03 0.06
C LEU A 40 -4.86 -1.78 -0.10
N ASN A 41 -5.52 -1.50 1.02
CA ASN A 41 -6.88 -0.97 1.05
C ASN A 41 -6.86 0.53 1.31
N HIS A 42 -7.65 1.27 0.53
CA HIS A 42 -7.89 2.68 0.76
C HIS A 42 -9.18 2.92 1.55
N LEU A 43 -9.26 4.05 2.24
CA LEU A 43 -10.42 4.43 3.05
C LEU A 43 -11.70 4.67 2.24
N ASP A 44 -11.56 5.00 0.95
CA ASP A 44 -12.71 5.19 0.04
C ASP A 44 -13.19 3.88 -0.62
N GLY A 45 -12.56 2.75 -0.29
CA GLY A 45 -12.87 1.45 -0.88
C GLY A 45 -12.00 1.06 -2.08
N SER A 46 -11.10 1.93 -2.55
CA SER A 46 -10.14 1.58 -3.60
C SER A 46 -9.17 0.50 -3.14
N TYR A 47 -8.72 -0.33 -4.09
CA TYR A 47 -7.80 -1.44 -3.83
C TYR A 47 -6.60 -1.34 -4.76
N GLY A 48 -5.41 -1.33 -4.16
CA GLY A 48 -4.18 -1.10 -4.91
C GLY A 48 -3.03 -1.97 -4.44
N TYR A 49 -1.86 -1.77 -5.04
CA TYR A 49 -0.62 -2.43 -4.61
C TYR A 49 0.60 -1.52 -4.79
N ILE A 50 1.67 -1.80 -4.05
CA ILE A 50 3.00 -1.21 -4.22
C ILE A 50 3.93 -2.32 -4.67
N THR A 51 4.71 -2.10 -5.73
CA THR A 51 5.67 -3.11 -6.21
C THR A 51 6.84 -3.25 -5.24
N LEU A 52 7.45 -4.44 -5.22
CA LEU A 52 8.68 -4.65 -4.44
C LEU A 52 9.80 -3.69 -4.87
N GLN A 53 9.93 -3.44 -6.17
CA GLN A 53 10.94 -2.53 -6.71
C GLN A 53 10.74 -1.10 -6.19
N ASP A 54 9.50 -0.60 -6.22
CA ASP A 54 9.13 0.73 -5.71
C ASP A 54 9.43 0.89 -4.23
N ALA A 55 9.09 -0.12 -3.43
CA ALA A 55 9.39 -0.12 -1.99
C ALA A 55 10.90 -0.09 -1.72
N LEU A 56 11.69 -0.87 -2.45
CA LEU A 56 13.15 -0.89 -2.34
C LEU A 56 13.82 0.43 -2.80
N SER A 57 13.25 1.07 -3.81
CA SER A 57 13.69 2.39 -4.30
C SER A 57 13.21 3.55 -3.43
N GLY A 58 12.25 3.32 -2.52
CA GLY A 58 11.59 4.38 -1.73
C GLY A 58 10.61 5.23 -2.55
N ASP A 59 10.28 4.79 -3.77
CA ASP A 59 9.37 5.43 -4.69
C ASP A 59 7.96 4.88 -4.49
N TRP A 60 7.29 5.29 -3.40
CA TRP A 60 6.01 4.72 -2.95
C TRP A 60 4.84 5.00 -3.91
N ARG A 61 4.83 4.32 -5.06
CA ARG A 61 3.78 4.35 -6.09
C ARG A 61 2.74 3.31 -5.78
N VAL A 62 1.49 3.75 -5.67
CA VAL A 62 0.33 2.88 -5.51
C VAL A 62 -0.35 2.72 -6.86
N PHE A 63 -0.45 1.48 -7.31
CA PHE A 63 -1.13 1.10 -8.55
C PHE A 63 -2.52 0.57 -8.24
N ASP A 64 -3.46 0.79 -9.15
CA ASP A 64 -4.76 0.12 -9.11
C ASP A 64 -4.55 -1.39 -9.34
N TYR A 65 -5.18 -2.20 -8.51
CA TYR A 65 -5.00 -3.66 -8.56
C TYR A 65 -5.53 -4.29 -9.85
N THR A 66 -6.51 -3.67 -10.51
CA THR A 66 -7.17 -4.21 -11.70
C THR A 66 -6.57 -3.65 -13.00
N THR A 67 -6.28 -2.34 -13.03
CA THR A 67 -5.86 -1.65 -14.26
C THR A 67 -4.35 -1.45 -14.40
N ASP A 68 -3.56 -1.68 -13.34
CA ASP A 68 -2.13 -1.31 -13.23
C ASP A 68 -1.85 0.19 -13.43
N GLU A 69 -2.86 1.05 -13.37
CA GLU A 69 -2.66 2.49 -13.47
C GLU A 69 -2.16 3.06 -12.15
N VAL A 70 -1.29 4.06 -12.20
CA VAL A 70 -0.81 4.74 -10.98
C VAL A 70 -1.95 5.58 -10.40
N LEU A 71 -2.40 5.21 -9.21
CA LEU A 71 -3.40 5.97 -8.45
C LEU A 71 -2.78 7.16 -7.74
N ALA A 72 -1.61 6.95 -7.12
CA ALA A 72 -0.91 7.98 -6.37
C ALA A 72 0.58 7.66 -6.21
N THR A 73 1.37 8.71 -6.05
CA THR A 73 2.79 8.60 -5.71
C THR A 73 3.06 9.35 -4.42
N TYR A 74 3.76 8.71 -3.50
CA TYR A 74 4.13 9.26 -2.20
C TYR A 74 5.64 9.27 -2.02
N ASN A 75 6.13 10.23 -1.24
CA ASN A 75 7.56 10.38 -0.94
C ASN A 75 7.99 9.68 0.36
N SER A 76 7.06 9.04 1.08
CA SER A 76 7.33 8.33 2.33
C SER A 76 6.18 7.41 2.71
N ILE A 77 6.47 6.38 3.52
CA ILE A 77 5.48 5.49 4.14
C ILE A 77 4.45 6.29 4.96
N SER A 78 4.90 7.32 5.68
CA SER A 78 3.98 8.19 6.43
C SER A 78 3.03 8.95 5.51
N ALA A 79 3.45 9.32 4.30
CA ALA A 79 2.59 9.93 3.31
C ALA A 79 1.60 8.93 2.68
N VAL A 80 2.01 7.67 2.48
CA VAL A 80 1.10 6.57 2.07
C VAL A 80 -0.03 6.40 3.09
N ILE A 81 0.32 6.30 4.38
CA ILE A 81 -0.65 6.13 5.48
C ILE A 81 -1.57 7.35 5.59
N LYS A 82 -1.02 8.57 5.58
CA LYS A 82 -1.82 9.82 5.58
C LYS A 82 -2.66 9.98 4.32
N GLY A 83 -2.23 9.38 3.22
CA GLY A 83 -2.95 9.28 1.96
C GLY A 83 -4.21 8.44 2.09
N GLY A 84 -4.27 7.54 3.07
CA GLY A 84 -5.44 6.72 3.37
C GLY A 84 -5.25 5.24 3.12
N TRP A 85 -4.02 4.80 2.86
CA TRP A 85 -3.72 3.41 2.53
C TRP A 85 -3.27 2.62 3.77
N LYS A 86 -3.74 1.38 3.88
CA LYS A 86 -3.21 0.36 4.79
C LYS A 86 -2.88 -0.91 4.03
N VAL A 87 -1.93 -1.71 4.52
CA VAL A 87 -1.68 -3.05 3.97
C VAL A 87 -2.94 -3.92 4.10
N SER A 88 -3.20 -4.74 3.08
CA SER A 88 -4.24 -5.77 3.09
C SER A 88 -3.68 -7.06 3.66
N THR A 89 -3.88 -7.26 4.96
CA THR A 89 -3.65 -8.52 5.68
C THR A 89 -4.91 -9.35 5.77
#